data_AF-A0A954H1W6-F1
#
_entry.id   AF-A0A954H1W6-F1
#
_cell.length_a   1.000
_cell.length_b   1.000
_cell.length_c   1.000
_cell.angle_alpha   90.00
_cell.angle_beta   90.00
_cell.angle_gamma   90.00
#
_symmetry.space_group_name_H-M   'P 1'
#
loop_
_entity.id
_entity.type
_entity.pdbx_description
1 polymer ?
#
loop_
_entity_poly.entity_id
_entity_poly.type
_entity_poly.pdbx_seq_one_letter_code
_entity_poly.pdbx_strand_id
1 'polypeptide(L)'
;ELTWMTDATKQKALEKLHKITPKIGYPDEWRDYSKLEIREDDLIGNMFRSAQFEHNRMINKLGQPVDRKEWGMTPQTVNAYYNPGKNEIVFPAAILQPPFFDPKAEDAVNYGGIGAVIGHEISHGFDDQGSKYDGDGNLENWWTDEDKAAFEKLTKALVDQYQGYEALPGKNVNGALTLGENIADLSGMAIAFKAYRMSLGNKPGPEMDGYTANQRFFLGWSQIWRRKYREEELVRRLVVDPHSPSAFRANGPVSNLDAFYEAFQVKPGDKLFKPKEQRIQIW
;
A
#
# COMPACT_ATOMS: atom_id res chain seq x y z
N GLU A 1 17.86 2.10 -10.48
CA GLU A 1 19.01 1.88 -9.58
C GLU A 1 18.89 2.92 -8.47
N LEU A 2 19.05 2.54 -7.20
CA LEU A 2 18.93 3.47 -6.06
C LEU A 2 20.28 4.16 -5.84
N THR A 3 20.40 5.39 -6.33
CA THR A 3 21.66 6.17 -6.28
C THR A 3 21.88 6.91 -4.97
N TRP A 4 20.86 6.97 -4.11
CA TRP A 4 20.88 7.71 -2.85
C TRP A 4 21.23 6.84 -1.64
N MET A 5 21.38 5.52 -1.84
CA MET A 5 21.60 4.53 -0.77
C MET A 5 22.93 3.78 -0.98
N THR A 6 23.69 3.57 0.09
CA THR A 6 24.93 2.79 0.08
C THR A 6 24.68 1.29 -0.10
N ASP A 7 25.72 0.56 -0.52
CA ASP A 7 25.61 -0.89 -0.75
C ASP A 7 25.37 -1.68 0.55
N ALA A 8 25.84 -1.19 1.69
CA ALA A 8 25.60 -1.80 2.99
C ALA A 8 24.10 -1.80 3.34
N THR A 9 23.43 -0.66 3.21
CA THR A 9 21.99 -0.54 3.48
C THR A 9 21.16 -1.26 2.40
N LYS A 10 21.60 -1.26 1.12
CA LYS A 10 20.99 -2.10 0.08
C LYS A 10 21.00 -3.58 0.44
N GLN A 11 22.12 -4.09 0.96
CA GLN A 11 22.21 -5.50 1.37
C GLN A 11 21.21 -5.82 2.49
N LYS A 12 21.08 -4.93 3.49
CA LYS A 12 20.08 -5.07 4.56
C LYS A 12 18.64 -5.02 4.05
N ALA A 13 18.36 -4.12 3.12
CA ALA A 13 17.06 -4.03 2.48
C ALA A 13 16.70 -5.32 1.71
N LEU A 14 17.67 -5.91 0.99
CA LEU A 14 17.50 -7.20 0.30
C LEU A 14 17.30 -8.36 1.28
N GLU A 15 18.06 -8.41 2.38
CA GLU A 15 17.87 -9.39 3.46
C GLU A 15 16.43 -9.34 4.00
N LYS A 16 15.91 -8.14 4.27
CA LYS A 16 14.53 -7.94 4.71
C LYS A 16 13.51 -8.38 3.66
N LEU A 17 13.71 -7.97 2.40
CA LEU A 17 12.82 -8.30 1.29
C LEU A 17 12.69 -9.82 1.09
N HIS A 18 13.81 -10.56 1.18
CA HIS A 18 13.81 -12.03 1.05
C HIS A 18 13.09 -12.75 2.20
N LYS A 19 12.86 -12.07 3.33
CA LYS A 19 12.14 -12.63 4.48
C LYS A 19 10.64 -12.30 4.48
N ILE A 20 10.14 -11.52 3.51
CA ILE A 20 8.72 -11.19 3.44
C ILE A 20 7.91 -12.48 3.21
N THR A 21 6.93 -12.72 4.08
CA THR A 21 6.00 -13.86 3.98
C THR A 21 4.68 -13.44 3.33
N PRO A 22 4.31 -13.96 2.15
CA PRO A 22 3.01 -13.69 1.55
C PRO A 22 1.92 -14.61 2.11
N LYS A 23 0.73 -14.07 2.36
CA LYS A 23 -0.51 -14.80 2.68
C LYS A 23 -1.63 -14.39 1.71
N ILE A 24 -2.24 -15.35 1.04
CA ILE A 24 -3.15 -15.08 -0.09
C ILE A 24 -4.45 -15.87 0.10
N GLY A 25 -5.59 -15.19 -0.01
CA GLY A 25 -6.91 -15.80 0.05
C GLY A 25 -7.44 -15.96 1.48
N TYR A 26 -7.00 -16.99 2.20
CA TYR A 26 -7.61 -17.39 3.48
C TYR A 26 -6.63 -18.14 4.40
N PRO A 27 -6.90 -18.21 5.72
CA PRO A 27 -6.06 -18.95 6.66
C PRO A 27 -6.22 -20.47 6.52
N ASP A 28 -5.13 -21.20 6.70
CA ASP A 28 -5.15 -22.67 6.80
C ASP A 28 -5.78 -23.16 8.13
N GLU A 29 -5.71 -22.33 9.18
CA GLU A 29 -6.21 -22.63 10.52
C GLU A 29 -7.30 -21.65 10.94
N TRP A 30 -8.44 -22.18 11.38
CA TRP A 30 -9.61 -21.40 11.77
C TRP A 30 -9.73 -21.26 13.28
N ARG A 31 -10.27 -20.12 13.69
CA ARG A 31 -10.50 -19.83 15.11
C ARG A 31 -11.59 -20.75 15.66
N ASP A 32 -11.32 -21.38 16.81
CA ASP A 32 -12.30 -22.18 17.53
C ASP A 32 -13.25 -21.28 18.33
N TYR A 33 -14.55 -21.45 18.12
CA TYR A 33 -15.61 -20.70 18.81
C TYR A 33 -16.40 -21.55 19.81
N SER A 34 -15.93 -22.76 20.15
CA SER A 34 -16.62 -23.68 21.07
C SER A 34 -16.99 -23.08 22.44
N LYS A 35 -16.23 -22.08 22.90
CA LYS A 35 -16.45 -21.37 24.18
C LYS A 35 -17.34 -20.13 24.06
N LEU A 36 -17.81 -19.77 22.86
CA LEU A 36 -18.70 -18.64 22.63
C LEU A 36 -20.16 -19.12 22.65
N GLU A 37 -20.90 -18.69 23.67
CA GLU A 37 -22.34 -18.94 23.76
C GLU A 37 -23.13 -17.82 23.06
N ILE A 38 -24.00 -18.21 22.13
CA ILE A 38 -24.93 -17.32 21.44
C ILE A 38 -26.37 -17.73 21.78
N ARG A 39 -27.22 -16.75 22.10
CA ARG A 39 -28.63 -16.93 22.45
C ARG A 39 -29.52 -16.15 21.48
N GLU A 40 -30.52 -16.79 20.90
CA GLU A 40 -31.34 -16.20 19.84
C GLU A 40 -32.18 -15.01 20.30
N ASP A 41 -32.51 -14.93 21.59
CA ASP A 41 -33.39 -13.93 22.20
C ASP A 41 -32.65 -12.83 23.00
N ASP A 42 -31.32 -12.81 22.97
CA ASP A 42 -30.48 -11.94 23.80
C ASP A 42 -29.34 -11.29 23.01
N LEU A 43 -29.69 -10.32 22.16
CA LEU A 43 -28.74 -9.57 21.33
C LEU A 43 -27.67 -8.87 22.18
N ILE A 44 -28.07 -8.16 23.23
CA ILE A 44 -27.14 -7.38 24.05
C ILE A 44 -26.18 -8.31 24.81
N GLY A 45 -26.68 -9.40 25.39
CA GLY A 45 -25.80 -10.39 26.00
C GLY A 45 -24.88 -11.09 24.99
N ASN A 46 -25.32 -11.34 23.75
CA ASN A 46 -24.43 -11.85 22.70
C ASN A 46 -23.28 -10.89 22.39
N MET A 47 -23.54 -9.58 22.37
CA MET A 47 -22.50 -8.57 22.18
C MET A 47 -21.47 -8.62 23.31
N PHE A 48 -21.93 -8.69 24.57
CA PHE A 48 -21.02 -8.80 25.72
C PHE A 48 -20.24 -10.11 25.73
N ARG A 49 -20.89 -11.25 25.46
CA ARG A 49 -20.24 -12.57 25.38
C ARG A 49 -19.18 -12.61 24.27
N SER A 50 -19.48 -12.04 23.09
CA SER A 50 -18.53 -11.96 21.98
C SER A 50 -17.31 -11.08 22.32
N ALA A 51 -17.54 -9.93 22.94
CA ALA A 51 -16.44 -9.06 23.39
C ALA A 51 -15.57 -9.73 24.45
N GLN A 52 -16.17 -10.40 25.43
CA GLN A 52 -15.44 -11.13 26.47
C GLN A 52 -14.64 -12.30 25.87
N PHE A 53 -15.20 -13.03 24.90
CA PHE A 53 -14.52 -14.11 24.19
C PHE A 53 -13.25 -13.60 23.48
N GLU A 54 -13.36 -12.52 22.71
CA GLU A 54 -12.22 -11.92 22.01
C GLU A 54 -11.18 -11.33 22.98
N HIS A 55 -11.62 -10.71 24.08
CA HIS A 55 -10.73 -10.24 25.14
C HIS A 55 -9.92 -11.40 25.74
N ASN A 56 -10.60 -12.47 26.16
CA ASN A 56 -9.95 -13.65 26.74
C ASN A 56 -8.97 -14.27 25.75
N ARG A 57 -9.33 -14.35 24.47
CA ARG A 57 -8.43 -14.84 23.42
C ARG A 57 -7.13 -14.02 23.33
N MET A 58 -7.23 -12.70 23.39
CA MET A 58 -6.05 -11.82 23.34
C MET A 58 -5.19 -11.93 24.60
N ILE A 59 -5.81 -11.95 25.79
CA ILE A 59 -5.09 -12.13 27.06
C ILE A 59 -4.38 -13.49 27.13
N ASN A 60 -5.01 -14.55 26.62
CA ASN A 60 -4.43 -15.89 26.62
C ASN A 60 -3.20 -16.05 25.71
N LYS A 61 -2.87 -15.05 24.88
CA LYS A 61 -1.61 -15.03 24.12
C LYS A 61 -0.41 -14.59 24.95
N LEU A 62 -0.63 -13.94 26.10
CA LEU A 62 0.47 -13.46 26.95
C LEU A 62 1.30 -14.65 27.47
N GLY A 63 2.62 -14.53 27.36
CA GLY A 63 3.57 -15.59 27.74
C GLY A 63 3.65 -16.76 26.76
N GLN A 64 2.92 -16.72 25.63
CA GLN A 64 3.00 -17.72 24.57
C GLN A 64 3.87 -17.24 23.40
N PRO A 65 4.43 -18.14 22.59
CA PRO A 65 5.07 -17.78 21.32
C PRO A 65 4.12 -17.03 20.38
N VAL A 66 4.69 -16.18 19.52
CA VAL A 66 3.90 -15.48 18.49
C VAL A 66 3.38 -16.48 17.46
N ASP A 67 2.06 -16.52 17.31
CA ASP A 67 1.43 -17.27 16.22
C ASP A 67 1.62 -16.54 14.89
N ARG A 68 2.57 -17.03 14.08
CA ARG A 68 2.84 -16.52 12.74
C ARG A 68 1.82 -16.97 11.68
N LYS A 69 0.95 -17.94 11.97
CA LYS A 69 -0.13 -18.35 11.06
C LYS A 69 -1.35 -17.44 11.16
N GLU A 70 -1.58 -16.81 12.31
CA GLU A 70 -2.72 -15.91 12.52
C GLU A 70 -2.78 -14.76 11.50
N TRP A 71 -3.99 -14.49 11.00
CA TRP A 71 -4.34 -13.37 10.11
C TRP A 71 -4.95 -12.19 10.87
N GLY A 72 -4.66 -10.97 10.39
CA GLY A 72 -5.25 -9.72 10.90
C GLY A 72 -6.61 -9.36 10.27
N MET A 73 -6.99 -10.01 9.17
CA MET A 73 -8.25 -9.77 8.45
C MET A 73 -8.93 -11.08 8.07
N THR A 74 -10.25 -11.07 7.99
CA THR A 74 -11.03 -12.20 7.47
C THR A 74 -10.98 -12.25 5.93
N PRO A 75 -11.15 -13.42 5.29
CA PRO A 75 -11.06 -13.56 3.82
C PRO A 75 -12.06 -12.71 3.04
N GLN A 76 -13.23 -12.43 3.62
CA GLN A 76 -14.29 -11.60 3.02
C GLN A 76 -14.04 -10.09 3.12
N THR A 77 -12.96 -9.65 3.79
CA THR A 77 -12.58 -8.24 3.85
C THR A 77 -12.00 -7.78 2.52
N VAL A 78 -12.57 -6.74 1.90
CA VAL A 78 -11.99 -6.10 0.71
C VAL A 78 -10.93 -5.09 1.16
N ASN A 79 -9.73 -5.58 1.44
CA ASN A 79 -8.57 -4.77 1.81
C ASN A 79 -7.28 -5.61 1.65
N ALA A 80 -6.12 -5.04 1.94
CA ALA A 80 -4.84 -5.74 2.12
C ALA A 80 -4.09 -5.14 3.32
N TYR A 81 -3.02 -5.80 3.78
CA TYR A 81 -2.16 -5.23 4.82
C TYR A 81 -0.72 -5.77 4.79
N TYR A 82 0.19 -4.96 5.33
CA TYR A 82 1.52 -5.35 5.80
C TYR A 82 1.58 -5.37 7.32
N ASN A 83 2.27 -6.35 7.90
CA ASN A 83 2.53 -6.39 9.34
C ASN A 83 4.05 -6.38 9.62
N PRO A 84 4.60 -5.29 10.21
CA PRO A 84 6.04 -5.16 10.44
C PRO A 84 6.59 -6.22 11.40
N GLY A 85 5.87 -6.56 12.46
CA GLY A 85 6.34 -7.52 13.47
C GLY A 85 6.38 -8.97 12.98
N LYS A 86 5.70 -9.28 11.87
CA LYS A 86 5.76 -10.60 11.21
C LYS A 86 6.49 -10.57 9.88
N ASN A 87 6.83 -9.37 9.36
CA ASN A 87 7.32 -9.14 8.02
C ASN A 87 6.47 -9.90 6.97
N GLU A 88 5.15 -9.70 7.01
CA GLU A 88 4.20 -10.40 6.12
C GLU A 88 3.33 -9.41 5.34
N ILE A 89 2.97 -9.81 4.12
CA ILE A 89 1.98 -9.12 3.27
C ILE A 89 0.78 -10.05 3.08
N VAL A 90 -0.44 -9.51 3.22
CA VAL A 90 -1.66 -10.32 3.28
C VAL A 90 -2.73 -9.78 2.37
N PHE A 91 -3.27 -10.66 1.52
CA PHE A 91 -4.31 -10.36 0.53
C PHE A 91 -5.51 -11.29 0.74
N PRO A 92 -6.52 -10.89 1.54
CA PRO A 92 -7.79 -11.59 1.66
C PRO A 92 -8.42 -11.95 0.31
N ALA A 93 -9.15 -13.06 0.24
CA ALA A 93 -9.79 -13.52 -0.99
C ALA A 93 -10.65 -12.44 -1.67
N ALA A 94 -11.33 -11.60 -0.89
CA ALA A 94 -12.24 -10.59 -1.40
C ALA A 94 -11.55 -9.36 -2.03
N ILE A 95 -10.24 -9.12 -1.88
CA ILE A 95 -9.57 -8.10 -2.71
C ILE A 95 -9.17 -8.63 -4.10
N LEU A 96 -9.09 -9.96 -4.26
CA LEU A 96 -8.67 -10.64 -5.49
C LEU A 96 -9.82 -10.76 -6.51
N GLN A 97 -10.46 -9.64 -6.81
CA GLN A 97 -11.59 -9.54 -7.74
C GLN A 97 -11.51 -8.24 -8.56
N PRO A 98 -12.29 -8.09 -9.65
CA PRO A 98 -12.34 -6.83 -10.39
C PRO A 98 -12.80 -5.67 -9.49
N PRO A 99 -12.24 -4.45 -9.64
CA PRO A 99 -11.29 -4.05 -10.67
C PRO A 99 -9.81 -4.30 -10.32
N PHE A 100 -9.49 -4.95 -9.20
CA PHE A 100 -8.09 -5.19 -8.80
C PHE A 100 -7.47 -6.34 -9.61
N PHE A 101 -8.18 -7.46 -9.73
CA PHE A 101 -7.71 -8.65 -10.41
C PHE A 101 -8.83 -9.32 -11.21
N ASP A 102 -8.59 -9.56 -12.49
CA ASP A 102 -9.41 -10.41 -13.34
C ASP A 102 -8.49 -11.36 -14.13
N PRO A 103 -8.59 -12.69 -13.93
CA PRO A 103 -7.76 -13.65 -14.65
C PRO A 103 -8.03 -13.70 -16.17
N LYS A 104 -9.11 -13.07 -16.65
CA LYS A 104 -9.46 -12.96 -18.07
C LYS A 104 -9.13 -11.59 -18.66
N ALA A 105 -8.76 -10.61 -17.85
CA ALA A 105 -8.37 -9.29 -18.34
C ALA A 105 -6.91 -9.29 -18.82
N GLU A 106 -6.57 -8.25 -19.60
CA GLU A 106 -5.20 -7.99 -20.00
C GLU A 106 -4.31 -7.68 -18.77
N ASP A 107 -3.08 -8.19 -18.78
CA ASP A 107 -2.18 -8.06 -17.64
C ASP A 107 -1.93 -6.60 -17.21
N ALA A 108 -1.90 -5.62 -18.13
CA ALA A 108 -1.66 -4.23 -17.74
C ALA A 108 -2.63 -3.73 -16.67
N VAL A 109 -3.92 -4.08 -16.76
CA VAL A 109 -4.91 -3.65 -15.76
C VAL A 109 -4.75 -4.40 -14.44
N ASN A 110 -4.35 -5.68 -14.46
CA ASN A 110 -4.03 -6.43 -13.25
C ASN A 110 -2.79 -5.87 -12.55
N TYR A 111 -1.74 -5.53 -13.29
CA TYR A 111 -0.55 -4.90 -12.74
C TYR A 111 -0.83 -3.48 -12.21
N GLY A 112 -1.68 -2.70 -12.90
CA GLY A 112 -2.12 -1.39 -12.41
C GLY A 112 -3.06 -1.46 -11.21
N GLY A 113 -3.82 -2.55 -11.07
CA GLY A 113 -4.70 -2.83 -9.95
C GLY A 113 -3.98 -3.61 -8.85
N ILE A 114 -4.17 -4.93 -8.78
CA ILE A 114 -3.62 -5.77 -7.72
C ILE A 114 -2.09 -5.76 -7.68
N GLY A 115 -1.40 -5.60 -8.82
CA GLY A 115 0.06 -5.47 -8.85
C GLY A 115 0.56 -4.25 -8.09
N ALA A 116 -0.11 -3.11 -8.24
CA ALA A 116 0.19 -1.89 -7.50
C ALA A 116 -0.15 -2.03 -6.01
N VAL A 117 -1.24 -2.74 -5.66
CA VAL A 117 -1.56 -3.08 -4.26
C VAL A 117 -0.49 -4.00 -3.65
N ILE A 118 0.01 -5.00 -4.38
CA ILE A 118 1.11 -5.86 -3.91
C ILE A 118 2.39 -5.04 -3.70
N GLY A 119 2.72 -4.17 -4.65
CA GLY A 119 3.85 -3.25 -4.50
C GLY A 119 3.70 -2.31 -3.31
N HIS A 120 2.47 -1.86 -3.03
CA HIS A 120 2.13 -1.01 -1.88
C HIS A 120 2.39 -1.75 -0.56
N GLU A 121 1.87 -2.97 -0.39
CA GLU A 121 2.12 -3.76 0.83
C GLU A 121 3.61 -4.12 1.03
N ILE A 122 4.34 -4.41 -0.06
CA ILE A 122 5.80 -4.61 0.02
C ILE A 122 6.48 -3.32 0.49
N SER A 123 6.06 -2.17 -0.04
CA SER A 123 6.66 -0.87 0.25
C SER A 123 6.41 -0.41 1.69
N HIS A 124 5.34 -0.87 2.35
CA HIS A 124 5.15 -0.68 3.79
C HIS A 124 6.26 -1.31 4.64
N GLY A 125 6.95 -2.34 4.15
CA GLY A 125 8.16 -2.85 4.77
C GLY A 125 9.31 -1.84 4.79
N PHE A 126 9.24 -0.79 3.99
CA PHE A 126 10.30 0.20 3.77
C PHE A 126 9.78 1.65 3.84
N ASP A 127 8.59 1.89 4.37
CA ASP A 127 8.10 3.25 4.63
C ASP A 127 8.76 3.87 5.87
N ASP A 128 8.32 5.05 6.31
CA ASP A 128 8.91 5.77 7.45
C ASP A 128 8.80 5.04 8.81
N GLN A 129 7.93 4.03 8.92
CA GLN A 129 7.80 3.20 10.12
C GLN A 129 8.31 1.78 9.90
N GLY A 130 7.93 1.13 8.80
CA GLY A 130 8.37 -0.21 8.47
C GLY A 130 9.88 -0.30 8.29
N SER A 131 10.53 0.74 7.78
CA SER A 131 11.99 0.82 7.68
C SER A 131 12.74 0.72 9.01
N LYS A 132 12.06 0.89 10.16
CA LYS A 132 12.65 0.73 11.50
C LYS A 132 12.68 -0.70 12.00
N TYR A 133 12.07 -1.62 11.24
CA TYR A 133 12.04 -3.05 11.55
C TYR A 133 13.02 -3.79 10.65
N ASP A 134 13.72 -4.78 11.20
CA ASP A 134 14.52 -5.73 10.43
C ASP A 134 13.63 -6.75 9.67
N GLY A 135 14.24 -7.75 9.05
CA GLY A 135 13.50 -8.81 8.33
C GLY A 135 12.84 -9.87 9.22
N ASP A 136 13.15 -9.91 10.51
CA ASP A 136 12.57 -10.85 11.47
C ASP A 136 11.40 -10.23 12.27
N GLY A 137 11.23 -8.90 12.15
CA GLY A 137 10.16 -8.12 12.76
C GLY A 137 10.59 -7.39 14.04
N ASN A 138 11.90 -7.23 14.27
CA ASN A 138 12.43 -6.53 15.44
C ASN A 138 12.68 -5.05 15.13
N LEU A 139 12.41 -4.17 16.09
CA LEU A 139 12.75 -2.76 15.97
C LEU A 139 14.27 -2.58 16.12
N GLU A 140 14.97 -2.41 14.99
CA GLU A 140 16.43 -2.30 14.95
C GLU A 140 16.84 -1.30 13.86
N ASN A 141 17.80 -0.43 14.15
CA ASN A 141 18.35 0.47 13.15
C ASN A 141 19.38 -0.27 12.29
N TRP A 142 18.99 -0.62 11.06
CA TRP A 142 19.86 -1.24 10.06
C TRP A 142 20.36 -0.26 8.98
N TRP A 143 20.13 1.04 9.18
CA TRP A 143 20.55 2.11 8.29
C TRP A 143 21.91 2.68 8.69
N THR A 144 22.70 3.13 7.70
CA THR A 144 23.74 4.12 7.98
C THR A 144 23.12 5.50 8.20
N ASP A 145 23.83 6.39 8.91
CA ASP A 145 23.34 7.75 9.15
C ASP A 145 23.17 8.56 7.85
N GLU A 146 24.05 8.33 6.87
CA GLU A 146 23.97 8.97 5.55
C GLU A 146 22.71 8.54 4.78
N ASP A 147 22.45 7.23 4.73
CA ASP A 147 21.29 6.67 4.03
C ASP A 147 19.98 7.09 4.68
N LYS A 148 19.96 7.15 6.01
CA LYS A 148 18.81 7.65 6.76
C LYS A 148 18.54 9.13 6.45
N ALA A 149 19.57 9.97 6.44
CA ALA A 149 19.42 11.38 6.08
C ALA A 149 18.96 11.58 4.62
N ALA A 150 19.45 10.75 3.70
CA ALA A 150 18.99 10.75 2.31
C ALA A 150 17.51 10.35 2.19
N PHE A 151 17.08 9.31 2.91
CA PHE A 151 15.69 8.88 2.97
C PHE A 151 14.78 9.97 3.57
N GLU A 152 15.19 10.60 4.67
CA GLU A 152 14.46 11.72 5.31
C GLU A 152 14.30 12.91 4.36
N LYS A 153 15.31 13.21 3.52
CA LYS A 153 15.21 14.25 2.49
C LYS A 153 14.18 13.92 1.42
N LEU A 154 14.17 12.69 0.92
CA LEU A 154 13.22 12.24 -0.11
C LEU A 154 11.78 12.21 0.42
N THR A 155 11.60 11.67 1.63
CA THR A 155 10.30 11.59 2.30
C THR A 155 9.78 12.98 2.68
N LYS A 156 10.65 13.91 3.10
CA LYS A 156 10.26 15.32 3.29
C LYS A 156 9.72 15.96 2.01
N ALA A 157 10.34 15.72 0.87
CA ALA A 157 9.81 16.23 -0.40
C ALA A 157 8.40 15.68 -0.69
N LEU A 158 8.12 14.43 -0.30
CA LEU A 158 6.81 13.80 -0.46
C LEU A 158 5.78 14.38 0.52
N VAL A 159 6.17 14.63 1.78
CA VAL A 159 5.36 15.39 2.74
C VAL A 159 4.97 16.73 2.15
N ASP A 160 5.94 17.50 1.66
CA ASP A 160 5.71 18.84 1.13
C ASP A 160 4.79 18.81 -0.12
N GLN A 161 4.92 17.78 -0.98
CA GLN A 161 4.02 17.58 -2.11
C GLN A 161 2.56 17.39 -1.66
N TYR A 162 2.31 16.46 -0.73
CA TYR A 162 0.94 16.18 -0.29
C TYR A 162 0.36 17.28 0.59
N GLN A 163 1.20 17.96 1.38
CA GLN A 163 0.80 19.14 2.14
C GLN A 163 0.25 20.26 1.23
N GLY A 164 0.71 20.33 -0.02
CA GLY A 164 0.23 21.27 -1.03
C GLY A 164 -1.14 20.93 -1.64
N TYR A 165 -1.70 19.75 -1.37
CA TYR A 165 -2.97 19.33 -1.97
C TYR A 165 -4.18 19.81 -1.16
N GLU A 166 -4.93 20.74 -1.73
CA GLU A 166 -6.19 21.25 -1.18
C GLU A 166 -7.35 20.30 -1.52
N ALA A 167 -7.89 19.61 -0.51
CA ALA A 167 -8.97 18.64 -0.66
C ALA A 167 -10.36 19.30 -0.60
N LEU A 168 -10.47 20.38 0.18
CA LEU A 168 -11.64 21.24 0.33
C LEU A 168 -11.13 22.68 0.52
N PRO A 169 -11.97 23.71 0.29
CA PRO A 169 -11.55 25.11 0.48
C PRO A 169 -10.89 25.35 1.84
N GLY A 170 -9.62 25.75 1.84
CA GLY A 170 -8.80 25.99 3.02
C GLY A 170 -8.41 24.76 3.83
N LYS A 171 -8.60 23.54 3.30
CA LYS A 171 -8.27 22.28 3.97
C LYS A 171 -7.39 21.40 3.09
N ASN A 172 -6.13 21.34 3.46
CA ASN A 172 -5.13 20.54 2.78
C ASN A 172 -5.01 19.14 3.37
N VAL A 173 -4.49 18.21 2.56
CA VAL A 173 -4.00 16.92 3.06
C VAL A 173 -2.85 17.18 4.04
N ASN A 174 -2.83 16.43 5.13
CA ASN A 174 -1.69 16.44 6.06
C ASN A 174 -0.62 15.48 5.51
N GLY A 175 0.42 16.04 4.89
CA GLY A 175 1.47 15.26 4.24
C GLY A 175 2.28 14.39 5.21
N ALA A 176 2.41 14.84 6.47
CA ALA A 176 3.13 14.08 7.50
C ALA A 176 2.29 12.92 8.04
N LEU A 177 0.99 13.13 8.26
CA LEU A 177 0.05 12.07 8.66
C LEU A 177 -0.03 10.97 7.60
N THR A 178 0.01 11.35 6.33
CA THR A 178 -0.19 10.43 5.20
C THR A 178 1.08 9.84 4.61
N LEU A 179 2.24 10.12 5.22
CA LEU A 179 3.54 9.84 4.64
C LEU A 179 3.74 8.36 4.29
N GLY A 180 3.50 7.45 5.23
CA GLY A 180 3.71 6.02 5.00
C GLY A 180 2.90 5.48 3.81
N GLU A 181 1.62 5.84 3.76
CA GLU A 181 0.71 5.49 2.66
C GLU A 181 1.15 6.10 1.33
N ASN A 182 1.61 7.35 1.33
CA ASN A 182 2.05 8.04 0.12
C ASN A 182 3.37 7.44 -0.42
N ILE A 183 4.28 7.00 0.46
CA ILE A 183 5.49 6.25 0.08
C ILE A 183 5.05 4.93 -0.56
N ALA A 184 4.14 4.21 0.09
CA ALA A 184 3.69 2.90 -0.37
C ALA A 184 2.98 2.98 -1.72
N ASP A 185 2.15 4.00 -1.97
CA ASP A 185 1.54 4.24 -3.28
C ASP A 185 2.56 4.56 -4.38
N LEU A 186 3.47 5.50 -4.10
CA LEU A 186 4.48 5.94 -5.06
C LEU A 186 5.37 4.78 -5.49
N SER A 187 5.93 4.09 -4.50
CA SER A 187 6.86 3.00 -4.71
C SER A 187 6.15 1.75 -5.22
N GLY A 188 4.96 1.43 -4.70
CA GLY A 188 4.17 0.29 -5.13
C GLY A 188 3.79 0.36 -6.60
N MET A 189 3.34 1.53 -7.06
CA MET A 189 3.03 1.73 -8.47
C MET A 189 4.29 1.68 -9.36
N ALA A 190 5.41 2.25 -8.92
CA ALA A 190 6.67 2.19 -9.68
C ALA A 190 7.19 0.76 -9.82
N ILE A 191 7.14 -0.04 -8.75
CA ILE A 191 7.51 -1.45 -8.72
C ILE A 191 6.58 -2.26 -9.64
N ALA A 192 5.27 -2.05 -9.53
CA ALA A 192 4.28 -2.75 -10.35
C ALA A 192 4.45 -2.45 -11.84
N PHE A 193 4.71 -1.20 -12.21
CA PHE A 193 4.97 -0.83 -13.59
C PHE A 193 6.25 -1.49 -14.11
N LYS A 194 7.33 -1.51 -13.32
CA LYS A 194 8.56 -2.20 -13.67
C LYS A 194 8.33 -3.70 -13.87
N ALA A 195 7.60 -4.34 -12.97
CA ALA A 195 7.27 -5.76 -13.06
C ALA A 195 6.43 -6.07 -14.32
N TYR A 196 5.49 -5.21 -14.67
CA TYR A 196 4.73 -5.30 -15.91
C TYR A 196 5.63 -5.19 -17.16
N ARG A 197 6.53 -4.20 -17.20
CA ARG A 197 7.48 -4.07 -18.32
C ARG A 197 8.39 -5.30 -18.45
N MET A 198 8.80 -5.88 -17.32
CA MET A 198 9.59 -7.11 -17.29
C MET A 198 8.80 -8.32 -17.81
N SER A 199 7.51 -8.46 -17.50
CA SER A 199 6.69 -9.58 -18.01
C SER A 199 6.57 -9.56 -19.53
N LEU A 200 6.63 -8.38 -20.15
CA LEU A 200 6.66 -8.20 -21.60
C LEU A 200 8.06 -8.36 -22.22
N GLY A 201 9.09 -8.69 -21.42
CA GLY A 201 10.49 -8.68 -21.88
C GLY A 201 10.92 -7.30 -22.41
N ASN A 202 10.36 -6.23 -21.83
CA ASN A 202 10.53 -4.83 -22.26
C ASN A 202 10.03 -4.50 -23.67
N LYS A 203 9.20 -5.36 -24.28
CA LYS A 203 8.54 -5.08 -25.56
C LYS A 203 7.25 -4.28 -25.34
N PRO A 204 6.69 -3.62 -26.36
CA PRO A 204 5.35 -3.05 -26.28
C PRO A 204 4.32 -4.13 -25.95
N GLY A 205 3.36 -3.81 -25.08
CA GLY A 205 2.18 -4.65 -24.85
C GLY A 205 1.10 -4.43 -25.92
N PRO A 206 0.02 -5.21 -25.92
CA PRO A 206 -1.07 -5.04 -26.88
C PRO A 206 -1.75 -3.67 -26.72
N GLU A 207 -2.18 -3.08 -27.83
CA GLU A 207 -3.11 -1.97 -27.82
C GLU A 207 -4.54 -2.51 -27.76
N MET A 208 -5.39 -1.91 -26.92
CA MET A 208 -6.77 -2.36 -26.73
C MET A 208 -7.66 -1.17 -26.37
N ASP A 209 -8.83 -1.10 -27.00
CA ASP A 209 -9.83 -0.03 -26.83
C ASP A 209 -9.28 1.38 -27.11
N GLY A 210 -8.30 1.49 -28.03
CA GLY A 210 -7.66 2.76 -28.38
C GLY A 210 -6.61 3.24 -27.38
N TYR A 211 -6.23 2.40 -26.41
CA TYR A 211 -5.18 2.69 -25.44
C TYR A 211 -3.99 1.76 -25.62
N THR A 212 -2.79 2.31 -25.43
CA THR A 212 -1.58 1.50 -25.28
C THR A 212 -1.60 0.74 -23.96
N ALA A 213 -0.89 -0.37 -23.91
CA ALA A 213 -0.73 -1.19 -22.71
C ALA A 213 -0.24 -0.39 -21.49
N ASN A 214 0.71 0.54 -21.68
CA ASN A 214 1.18 1.44 -20.60
C ASN A 214 0.08 2.40 -20.13
N GLN A 215 -0.74 2.94 -21.03
CA GLN A 215 -1.89 3.77 -20.64
C GLN A 215 -2.92 2.94 -19.85
N ARG A 216 -3.16 1.69 -20.26
CA ARG A 216 -4.09 0.76 -19.58
C ARG A 216 -3.62 0.41 -18.17
N PHE A 217 -2.32 0.30 -17.92
CA PHE A 217 -1.77 0.18 -16.57
C PHE A 217 -2.19 1.37 -15.68
N PHE A 218 -1.98 2.60 -16.14
CA PHE A 218 -2.35 3.80 -15.37
C PHE A 218 -3.87 3.98 -15.24
N LEU A 219 -4.65 3.51 -16.22
CA LEU A 219 -6.10 3.45 -16.12
C LEU A 219 -6.54 2.43 -15.06
N GLY A 220 -5.91 1.26 -14.97
CA GLY A 220 -6.14 0.28 -13.90
C GLY A 220 -5.90 0.86 -12.51
N TRP A 221 -4.76 1.52 -12.32
CA TRP A 221 -4.45 2.27 -11.09
C TRP A 221 -5.51 3.32 -10.75
N SER A 222 -5.90 4.13 -11.74
CA SER A 222 -6.88 5.20 -11.52
C SER A 222 -8.27 4.64 -11.16
N GLN A 223 -8.65 3.48 -11.71
CA GLN A 223 -9.96 2.87 -11.49
C GLN A 223 -10.14 2.30 -10.09
N ILE A 224 -9.09 1.72 -9.48
CA ILE A 224 -9.18 1.20 -8.11
C ILE A 224 -9.40 2.32 -7.08
N TRP A 225 -9.05 3.56 -7.42
CA TRP A 225 -9.28 4.75 -6.60
C TRP A 225 -10.61 5.47 -6.87
N ARG A 226 -11.51 4.87 -7.65
CA ARG A 226 -12.83 5.45 -7.92
C ARG A 226 -13.66 5.53 -6.63
N ARG A 227 -13.63 6.69 -5.99
CA ARG A 227 -14.38 6.97 -4.76
C ARG A 227 -14.83 8.42 -4.72
N LYS A 228 -16.00 8.65 -4.11
CA LYS A 228 -16.51 9.99 -3.78
C LYS A 228 -16.82 10.05 -2.30
N TYR A 229 -16.59 11.21 -1.71
CA TYR A 229 -16.83 11.46 -0.29
C TYR A 229 -17.98 12.46 -0.13
N ARG A 230 -18.72 12.34 0.97
CA ARG A 230 -19.45 13.48 1.52
C ARG A 230 -18.44 14.42 2.17
N GLU A 231 -18.74 15.72 2.19
CA GLU A 231 -17.80 16.72 2.67
C GLU A 231 -17.42 16.46 4.14
N GLU A 232 -18.39 16.12 4.98
CA GLU A 232 -18.19 15.88 6.41
C GLU A 232 -17.28 14.67 6.66
N GLU A 233 -17.42 13.62 5.85
CA GLU A 233 -16.53 12.46 5.90
C GLU A 233 -15.13 12.79 5.39
N LEU A 234 -15.02 13.65 4.36
CA LEU A 234 -13.72 14.11 3.88
C LEU A 234 -12.99 14.95 4.94
N VAL A 235 -13.70 15.86 5.63
CA VAL A 235 -13.16 16.62 6.77
C VAL A 235 -12.65 15.66 7.86
N ARG A 236 -13.44 14.65 8.23
CA ARG A 236 -13.02 13.65 9.23
C ARG A 236 -11.76 12.92 8.78
N ARG A 237 -11.72 12.44 7.53
CA ARG A 237 -10.57 11.68 7.00
C ARG A 237 -9.29 12.50 6.96
N LEU A 238 -9.35 13.78 6.60
CA LEU A 238 -8.17 14.66 6.60
C LEU A 238 -7.50 14.78 7.99
N VAL A 239 -8.20 14.42 9.07
CA VAL A 239 -7.68 14.47 10.44
C VAL A 239 -7.22 13.11 10.95
N VAL A 240 -7.92 12.02 10.61
CA VAL A 240 -7.72 10.71 11.28
C VAL A 240 -7.31 9.57 10.37
N ASP A 241 -7.42 9.73 9.05
CA ASP A 241 -7.09 8.69 8.09
C ASP A 241 -5.63 8.85 7.65
N PRO A 242 -4.76 7.85 7.83
CA PRO A 242 -3.40 7.92 7.31
C PRO A 242 -3.39 7.86 5.77
N HIS A 243 -4.49 7.50 5.12
CA HIS A 243 -4.56 7.48 3.67
C HIS A 243 -4.93 8.86 3.11
N SER A 244 -4.18 9.31 2.11
CA SER A 244 -4.59 10.44 1.29
C SER A 244 -5.97 10.18 0.65
N PRO A 245 -6.81 11.22 0.45
CA PRO A 245 -8.07 11.07 -0.29
C PRO A 245 -7.83 10.46 -1.68
N SER A 246 -8.76 9.61 -2.16
CA SER A 246 -8.54 8.77 -3.34
C SER A 246 -8.11 9.52 -4.62
N ALA A 247 -8.59 10.75 -4.83
CA ALA A 247 -8.16 11.56 -5.98
C ALA A 247 -6.67 11.93 -5.94
N PHE A 248 -6.10 12.11 -4.74
CA PHE A 248 -4.67 12.39 -4.57
C PHE A 248 -3.84 11.10 -4.60
N ARG A 249 -4.39 9.96 -4.17
CA ARG A 249 -3.75 8.64 -4.39
C ARG A 249 -3.69 8.28 -5.88
N ALA A 250 -4.73 8.62 -6.65
CA ALA A 250 -4.71 8.42 -8.10
C ALA A 250 -3.67 9.31 -8.81
N ASN A 251 -3.63 10.61 -8.47
CA ASN A 251 -2.89 11.62 -9.23
C ASN A 251 -1.47 11.92 -8.69
N GLY A 252 -1.27 11.86 -7.38
CA GLY A 252 -0.03 12.22 -6.70
C GLY A 252 1.14 11.33 -7.13
N PRO A 253 1.03 10.00 -7.04
CA PRO A 253 2.05 9.07 -7.49
C PRO A 253 2.39 9.23 -8.98
N VAL A 254 1.39 9.27 -9.87
CA VAL A 254 1.63 9.34 -11.33
C VAL A 254 2.37 10.61 -11.75
N SER A 255 2.19 11.72 -11.03
CA SER A 255 2.93 12.97 -11.30
C SER A 255 4.44 12.85 -11.08
N ASN A 256 4.90 11.80 -10.39
CA ASN A 256 6.32 11.53 -10.12
C ASN A 256 6.92 10.42 -11.01
N LEU A 257 6.13 9.73 -11.85
CA LEU A 257 6.64 8.65 -12.70
C LEU A 257 6.87 9.11 -14.14
N ASP A 258 8.12 9.06 -14.61
CA ASP A 258 8.48 9.35 -16.01
C ASP A 258 7.63 8.57 -17.03
N ALA A 259 7.31 7.31 -16.72
CA ALA A 259 6.47 6.46 -17.56
C ALA A 259 5.05 7.02 -17.81
N PHE A 260 4.49 7.78 -16.86
CA PHE A 260 3.20 8.45 -17.05
C PHE A 260 3.31 9.59 -18.07
N TYR A 261 4.40 10.36 -18.01
CA TYR A 261 4.68 11.43 -18.97
C TYR A 261 4.84 10.88 -20.39
N GLU A 262 5.54 9.75 -20.52
CA GLU A 262 5.71 9.07 -21.80
C GLU A 262 4.37 8.51 -22.33
N ALA A 263 3.60 7.83 -21.48
CA ALA A 263 2.34 7.19 -21.87
C ALA A 263 1.25 8.18 -22.32
N PHE A 264 1.19 9.37 -21.71
CA PHE A 264 0.15 10.37 -22.00
C PHE A 264 0.68 11.64 -22.66
N GLN A 265 1.97 11.69 -23.00
CA GLN A 265 2.63 12.87 -23.58
C GLN A 265 2.42 14.16 -22.77
N VAL A 266 2.56 14.07 -21.44
CA VAL A 266 2.34 15.18 -20.52
C VAL A 266 3.40 16.27 -20.73
N LYS A 267 2.96 17.53 -20.84
CA LYS A 267 3.78 18.69 -21.20
C LYS A 267 3.65 19.83 -20.18
N PRO A 268 4.58 20.80 -20.17
CA PRO A 268 4.41 22.02 -19.39
C PRO A 268 3.06 22.68 -19.67
N GLY A 269 2.31 23.00 -18.61
CA GLY A 269 0.95 23.54 -18.67
C GLY A 269 -0.15 22.52 -18.34
N ASP A 270 0.13 21.22 -18.44
CA ASP A 270 -0.81 20.19 -18.00
C ASP A 270 -0.90 20.16 -16.46
N LYS A 271 -2.09 19.85 -15.94
CA LYS A 271 -2.38 19.91 -14.49
C LYS A 271 -1.46 19.02 -13.63
N LEU A 272 -1.06 17.86 -14.16
CA LEU A 272 -0.19 16.90 -13.46
C LEU A 272 1.29 17.04 -13.85
N PHE A 273 1.65 18.07 -14.62
CA PHE A 273 3.02 18.29 -15.02
C PHE A 273 3.88 18.71 -13.82
N LYS A 274 5.01 18.02 -13.65
CA LYS A 274 6.08 18.33 -12.72
C LYS A 274 7.42 18.24 -13.47
N PRO A 275 8.33 19.24 -13.35
CA PRO A 275 9.67 19.16 -13.89
C PRO A 275 10.39 17.90 -13.42
N LYS A 276 11.23 17.30 -14.28
CA LYS A 276 11.84 15.99 -14.00
C LYS A 276 12.67 16.00 -12.71
N GLU A 277 13.33 17.11 -12.43
CA GLU A 277 14.23 17.36 -11.31
C GLU A 277 13.48 17.49 -9.99
N GLN A 278 12.16 17.75 -10.05
CA GLN A 278 11.29 17.84 -8.87
C GLN A 278 10.54 16.53 -8.61
N ARG A 279 10.53 15.57 -9.55
CA ARG A 279 9.87 14.27 -9.38
C ARG A 279 10.57 13.48 -8.29
N ILE A 280 9.77 12.89 -7.42
CA ILE A 280 10.24 12.19 -6.24
C ILE A 280 10.32 10.70 -6.57
N GLN A 281 11.47 10.11 -6.32
CA GLN A 281 11.68 8.67 -6.40
C GLN A 281 12.32 8.19 -5.11
N ILE A 282 11.69 7.21 -4.46
CA ILE A 282 12.18 6.60 -3.22
C ILE A 282 12.71 5.20 -3.53
N TRP A 283 11.81 4.26 -3.87
CA TRP A 283 12.15 2.86 -4.18
C TRP A 283 12.14 2.55 -5.69
#